data_AF-A0A823J5C0-F1
#
_entry.id   AF-A0A823J5C0-F1
#
_cell.length_a   1.000
_cell.length_b   1.000
_cell.length_c   1.000
_cell.angle_alpha   90.00
_cell.angle_beta   90.00
_cell.angle_gamma   90.00
#
_symmetry.space_group_name_H-M   'P 1'
#
loop_
_entity.id
_entity.type
_entity.pdbx_description
1 polymer ?
#
loop_
_entity_poly.entity_id
_entity_poly.type
_entity_poly.pdbx_seq_one_letter_code
_entity_poly.pdbx_strand_id
1 'polypeptide(L)'
;MSKYDAEIVNAQQSITGQQEKIRRLKELITKIERKGEQISSIPIRQIDLSFDFWQGKSDSVMREVLQRRLQFWNNQNAVVNELVQELRAAMNKMQNQISDYQADISYYTNLKQMEEEVNV
;
A
#
# COMPACT_ATOMS: atom_id res chain seq x y z
N MET A 1 0.05 -6.63 -40.51
CA MET A 1 -0.14 -6.43 -39.06
C MET A 1 -1.50 -7.00 -38.72
N SER A 2 -1.57 -8.00 -37.84
CA SER A 2 -2.84 -8.64 -37.47
C SER A 2 -3.68 -7.65 -36.67
N LYS A 3 -5.00 -7.74 -36.78
CA LYS A 3 -5.94 -6.93 -35.99
C LYS A 3 -5.75 -7.09 -34.48
N TYR A 4 -5.14 -8.19 -34.04
CA TYR A 4 -4.87 -8.46 -32.62
C TYR A 4 -3.57 -7.83 -32.09
N ASP A 5 -2.68 -7.33 -32.97
CA ASP A 5 -1.41 -6.72 -32.55
C ASP A 5 -1.65 -5.47 -31.68
N ALA A 6 -2.65 -4.65 -32.02
CA ALA A 6 -3.02 -3.48 -31.24
C ALA A 6 -3.55 -3.84 -29.84
N GLU A 7 -4.37 -4.90 -29.74
CA GLU A 7 -4.93 -5.34 -28.45
C GLU A 7 -3.85 -5.89 -27.51
N ILE A 8 -2.90 -6.67 -28.05
CA ILE A 8 -1.75 -7.17 -27.28
C ILE A 8 -0.91 -6.00 -26.76
N VAL A 9 -0.62 -5.00 -27.60
CA VAL A 9 0.15 -3.81 -27.18
C VAL A 9 -0.60 -3.02 -26.11
N ASN A 10 -1.91 -2.83 -26.23
CA ASN A 10 -2.73 -2.13 -25.24
C ASN A 10 -2.73 -2.85 -23.89
N ALA A 11 -2.86 -4.18 -23.89
CA ALA A 11 -2.80 -5.00 -22.67
C ALA A 11 -1.41 -4.93 -22.01
N GLN A 12 -0.33 -4.99 -22.81
CA GLN A 12 1.04 -4.83 -22.31
C GLN A 12 1.27 -3.46 -21.66
N GLN A 13 0.82 -2.38 -22.31
CA GLN A 13 0.88 -1.02 -21.74
C GLN A 13 0.11 -0.93 -20.43
N SER A 14 -1.06 -1.57 -20.35
CA SER A 14 -1.87 -1.62 -19.13
C SER A 14 -1.15 -2.34 -17.99
N ILE A 15 -0.47 -3.46 -18.27
CA ILE A 15 0.38 -4.16 -17.31
C ILE A 15 1.48 -3.24 -16.80
N THR A 16 2.23 -2.58 -17.69
CA THR A 16 3.31 -1.65 -17.29
C THR A 16 2.76 -0.53 -16.41
N GLY A 17 1.59 0.02 -16.76
CA GLY A 17 0.92 1.05 -15.97
C GLY A 17 0.55 0.58 -14.55
N GLN A 18 0.04 -0.65 -14.41
CA GLN A 18 -0.29 -1.22 -13.09
C GLN A 18 0.97 -1.53 -12.26
N GLN A 19 2.02 -2.06 -12.90
CA GLN A 19 3.29 -2.34 -12.23
C GLN A 19 3.92 -1.06 -11.66
N GLU A 20 3.88 0.05 -12.40
CA GLU A 20 4.39 1.33 -11.92
C GLU A 20 3.56 1.88 -10.75
N LYS A 21 2.23 1.74 -10.79
CA LYS A 21 1.37 2.11 -9.64
C LYS A 21 1.71 1.28 -8.40
N ILE A 22 1.85 -0.03 -8.54
CA ILE A 22 2.25 -0.93 -7.46
C ILE A 22 3.60 -0.51 -6.88
N ARG A 23 4.58 -0.18 -7.73
CA ARG A 23 5.91 0.28 -7.31
C ARG A 23 5.82 1.55 -6.44
N ARG A 24 5.05 2.56 -6.89
CA ARG A 24 4.83 3.80 -6.12
C ARG A 24 4.13 3.56 -4.78
N LEU A 25 3.15 2.66 -4.74
CA LEU A 25 2.47 2.29 -3.50
C LEU A 25 3.43 1.60 -2.51
N LYS A 26 4.32 0.71 -2.99
CA LYS A 26 5.38 0.11 -2.15
C LYS A 26 6.34 1.15 -1.56
N GLU A 27 6.73 2.15 -2.34
CA GLU A 27 7.56 3.26 -1.86
C GLU A 27 6.83 4.09 -0.79
N LEU A 28 5.54 4.35 -1.01
CA LEU A 28 4.71 5.08 -0.05
C LEU A 28 4.59 4.32 1.27
N ILE A 29 4.29 3.02 1.23
CA ILE A 29 4.24 2.16 2.42
C ILE A 29 5.56 2.20 3.17
N THR A 30 6.70 2.02 2.47
CA THR A 30 8.04 2.10 3.08
C THR A 30 8.28 3.45 3.78
N LYS A 31 7.84 4.56 3.17
CA LYS A 31 7.97 5.90 3.77
C LYS A 31 7.09 6.05 5.00
N ILE A 32 5.87 5.51 4.98
CA ILE A 32 4.93 5.53 6.10
C ILE A 32 5.49 4.70 7.26
N GLU A 33 5.93 3.46 7.00
CA GLU A 33 6.49 2.56 8.02
C GLU A 33 7.74 3.17 8.68
N ARG A 34 8.67 3.73 7.90
CA ARG A 34 9.86 4.44 8.44
C ARG A 34 9.50 5.64 9.31
N LYS A 35 8.49 6.44 8.91
CA LYS A 35 8.00 7.56 9.74
C LYS A 35 7.33 7.04 11.01
N GLY A 36 6.58 5.94 10.92
CA GLY A 36 5.99 5.26 12.08
C GLY A 36 7.04 4.82 13.09
N GLU A 37 8.16 4.23 12.65
CA GLU A 37 9.29 3.85 13.52
C GLU A 37 9.96 5.06 14.20
N GLN A 38 10.11 6.18 13.49
CA GLN A 38 10.65 7.42 14.06
C GLN A 38 9.70 8.03 15.10
N ILE A 39 8.39 7.97 14.84
CA ILE A 39 7.35 8.47 15.75
C ILE A 39 7.14 7.53 16.94
N SER A 40 7.35 6.22 16.81
CA SER A 40 7.22 5.31 17.96
C SER A 40 8.43 5.36 18.89
N SER A 41 9.60 5.73 18.37
CA SER A 41 10.86 5.70 19.12
C SER A 41 11.13 6.93 20.01
N ILE A 42 10.59 8.11 19.71
CA ILE A 42 10.98 9.37 20.39
C ILE A 42 9.91 9.89 21.39
N PRO A 43 8.63 10.08 21.03
CA PRO A 43 7.61 10.66 21.89
C PRO A 43 6.95 9.61 22.82
N ILE A 44 6.67 8.38 22.35
CA ILE A 44 5.94 7.38 23.15
C ILE A 44 6.81 6.89 24.30
N ARG A 45 8.08 6.56 24.04
CA ARG A 45 9.04 6.17 25.08
C ARG A 45 9.26 7.28 26.11
N GLN A 46 9.35 8.53 25.67
CA GLN A 46 9.47 9.67 26.59
C GLN A 46 8.18 9.90 27.38
N ILE A 47 7.00 9.74 26.76
CA ILE A 47 5.70 9.88 27.43
C ILE A 47 5.47 8.74 28.42
N ASP A 48 5.81 7.49 28.11
CA ASP A 48 5.72 6.34 29.04
C ASP A 48 6.66 6.52 30.23
N LEU A 49 7.94 6.84 29.98
CA LEU A 49 8.91 7.09 31.05
C LEU A 49 8.52 8.30 31.92
N SER A 50 7.98 9.34 31.30
CA SER A 50 7.42 10.50 32.02
C SER A 50 6.15 10.12 32.77
N PHE A 51 5.28 9.31 32.19
CA PHE A 51 4.02 8.88 32.78
C PHE A 51 4.28 8.08 34.04
N ASP A 52 5.12 7.05 34.01
CA ASP A 52 5.47 6.26 35.19
C ASP A 52 6.13 7.11 36.29
N PHE A 53 7.01 8.04 35.91
CA PHE A 53 7.65 8.97 36.85
C PHE A 53 6.65 9.94 37.50
N TRP A 54 5.72 10.50 36.72
CA TRP A 54 4.75 11.48 37.17
C TRP A 54 3.49 10.85 37.79
N GLN A 55 3.15 9.59 37.50
CA GLN A 55 1.94 8.94 38.01
C GLN A 55 1.90 8.91 39.54
N GLY A 56 3.07 8.75 40.17
CA GLY A 56 3.23 8.78 41.63
C GLY A 56 3.48 10.17 42.25
N LYS A 57 3.77 11.21 41.45
CA LYS A 57 4.22 12.53 41.94
C LYS A 57 3.43 13.73 41.40
N SER A 58 2.50 13.53 40.47
CA SER A 58 1.79 14.60 39.76
C SER A 58 0.35 14.77 40.19
N ASP A 59 -0.09 16.02 40.10
CA ASP A 59 -1.47 16.41 40.35
C ASP A 59 -2.42 15.84 39.26
N SER A 60 -3.70 15.69 39.59
CA SER A 60 -4.72 15.04 38.74
C SER A 60 -4.74 15.54 37.29
N VAL A 61 -4.52 16.84 37.09
CA VAL A 61 -4.48 17.49 35.77
C VAL A 61 -3.33 16.98 34.90
N MET A 62 -2.13 16.75 35.46
CA MET A 62 -0.99 16.25 34.66
C MET A 62 -1.18 14.79 34.26
N ARG A 63 -1.82 13.98 35.11
CA ARG A 63 -2.21 12.61 34.74
C ARG A 63 -3.17 12.60 33.55
N GLU A 64 -4.19 13.46 33.57
CA GLU A 64 -5.11 13.59 32.43
C GLU A 64 -4.41 14.05 31.15
N VAL A 65 -3.51 15.04 31.23
CA VAL A 65 -2.78 15.54 30.05
C VAL A 65 -1.91 14.45 29.43
N LEU A 66 -1.20 13.67 30.24
CA LEU A 66 -0.36 12.57 29.76
C LEU A 66 -1.21 11.44 29.16
N GLN A 67 -2.31 11.07 29.81
CA GLN A 67 -3.23 10.04 29.30
C GLN A 67 -3.86 10.45 27.96
N ARG A 68 -4.29 11.71 27.81
CA ARG A 68 -4.82 12.23 26.54
C ARG A 68 -3.76 12.23 25.44
N ARG A 69 -2.51 12.57 25.76
CA ARG A 69 -1.39 12.50 24.79
C ARG A 69 -1.10 11.07 24.36
N LEU A 70 -1.09 10.12 25.28
CA LEU A 70 -0.90 8.70 24.97
C LEU A 70 -2.02 8.19 24.04
N GLN A 71 -3.29 8.49 24.37
CA GLN A 71 -4.44 8.15 23.54
C GLN A 71 -4.36 8.76 22.14
N PHE A 72 -3.96 10.04 22.03
CA PHE A 72 -3.76 10.69 20.73
C PHE A 72 -2.76 9.93 19.87
N TRP A 73 -1.59 9.58 20.42
CA TRP A 73 -0.57 8.83 19.68
C TRP A 73 -1.02 7.43 19.28
N ASN A 74 -1.72 6.71 20.17
CA ASN A 74 -2.28 5.39 19.86
C ASN A 74 -3.29 5.46 18.71
N ASN A 75 -4.16 6.48 18.72
CA ASN A 75 -5.12 6.69 17.63
C ASN A 75 -4.42 7.01 16.30
N GLN A 76 -3.37 7.83 16.31
CA GLN A 76 -2.59 8.13 15.10
C GLN A 76 -1.92 6.85 14.54
N ASN A 77 -1.36 6.00 15.40
CA ASN A 77 -0.80 4.72 14.98
C ASN A 77 -1.87 3.78 14.38
N ALA A 78 -3.07 3.74 14.96
CA ALA A 78 -4.17 2.94 14.43
C ALA A 78 -4.58 3.39 13.02
N VAL A 79 -4.75 4.70 12.80
CA VAL A 79 -5.08 5.28 11.48
C VAL A 79 -3.99 5.00 10.45
N VAL A 80 -2.72 5.11 10.85
CA VAL A 80 -1.59 4.79 9.95
C VAL A 80 -1.59 3.31 9.55
N ASN A 81 -1.85 2.40 10.49
CA ASN A 81 -1.94 0.98 10.20
C ASN A 81 -3.10 0.66 9.25
N GLU A 82 -4.27 1.27 9.46
CA GLU A 82 -5.42 1.12 8.58
C GLU A 82 -5.10 1.58 7.15
N LEU A 83 -4.50 2.76 7.00
CA LEU A 83 -4.06 3.27 5.69
C LEU A 83 -3.08 2.30 5.00
N VAL A 84 -2.11 1.73 5.74
CA VAL A 84 -1.18 0.74 5.16
C VAL A 84 -1.93 -0.50 4.68
N GLN A 85 -2.94 -0.98 5.41
CA GLN A 85 -3.75 -2.12 4.98
C GLN A 85 -4.57 -1.80 3.72
N GLU A 86 -5.18 -0.62 3.64
CA GLU A 86 -5.90 -0.18 2.44
C GLU A 86 -4.97 -0.11 1.22
N LEU A 87 -3.76 0.44 1.37
CA LEU A 87 -2.76 0.49 0.31
C LEU A 87 -2.34 -0.91 -0.15
N ARG A 88 -2.18 -1.86 0.78
CA ARG A 88 -1.89 -3.27 0.47
C ARG A 88 -3.06 -3.94 -0.27
N ALA A 89 -4.30 -3.69 0.14
CA ALA A 89 -5.48 -4.19 -0.54
C ALA A 89 -5.60 -3.64 -1.98
N ALA A 90 -5.33 -2.34 -2.16
CA ALA A 90 -5.29 -1.72 -3.49
C ALA A 90 -4.22 -2.34 -4.38
N MET A 91 -3.02 -2.61 -3.85
CA MET A 91 -1.97 -3.33 -4.58
C MET A 91 -2.39 -4.74 -5.00
N ASN A 92 -3.05 -5.50 -4.12
CA ASN A 92 -3.55 -6.84 -4.45
C ASN A 92 -4.58 -6.79 -5.59
N LYS A 93 -5.48 -5.80 -5.57
CA LYS A 93 -6.43 -5.58 -6.67
C LYS A 93 -5.71 -5.29 -7.99
N MET A 94 -4.66 -4.45 -7.98
CA MET A 94 -3.85 -4.16 -9.17
C MET A 94 -3.10 -5.41 -9.67
N GLN A 95 -2.64 -6.27 -8.75
CA GLN A 95 -1.99 -7.53 -9.11
C GLN A 95 -2.95 -8.47 -9.84
N ASN A 96 -4.20 -8.55 -9.39
CA ASN A 96 -5.24 -9.32 -10.09
C ASN A 96 -5.50 -8.76 -11.49
N GLN A 97 -5.58 -7.44 -11.63
CA GLN A 97 -5.74 -6.79 -12.94
C GLN A 97 -4.57 -7.11 -13.89
N ILE A 98 -3.34 -7.20 -13.39
CA ILE A 98 -2.20 -7.65 -14.19
C ILE A 98 -2.42 -9.08 -14.70
N SER A 99 -2.91 -9.98 -13.85
CA SER A 99 -3.23 -11.36 -14.26
C SER A 99 -4.32 -11.41 -15.33
N ASP A 100 -5.35 -10.57 -15.22
CA ASP A 100 -6.40 -10.45 -16.24
C ASP A 100 -5.82 -9.99 -17.59
N TYR A 101 -4.98 -8.94 -17.61
CA TYR A 101 -4.32 -8.49 -18.84
C TYR A 101 -3.35 -9.52 -19.42
N GLN A 102 -2.70 -10.33 -18.58
CA GLN A 102 -1.85 -11.44 -19.05
C GLN A 102 -2.69 -12.51 -19.75
N ALA A 103 -3.88 -12.80 -19.22
CA ALA A 103 -4.83 -13.71 -19.88
C ALA A 103 -5.30 -13.15 -21.23
N ASP A 104 -5.59 -11.84 -21.31
CA ASP A 104 -5.95 -11.17 -22.56
C ASP A 104 -4.84 -11.29 -23.61
N ILE A 105 -3.57 -11.08 -23.22
CA ILE A 105 -2.43 -11.25 -24.13
C ILE A 105 -2.37 -12.68 -24.67
N SER A 106 -2.49 -13.69 -23.81
CA SER A 106 -2.49 -15.09 -24.24
C SER A 106 -3.66 -15.38 -25.18
N TYR A 107 -4.85 -14.87 -24.88
CA TYR A 107 -6.03 -15.02 -25.71
C TYR A 107 -5.83 -14.43 -27.12
N TYR A 108 -5.41 -13.17 -27.22
CA TYR A 108 -5.18 -12.51 -28.50
C TYR A 108 -4.02 -13.11 -29.29
N THR A 109 -2.99 -13.61 -28.60
CA THR A 109 -1.88 -14.33 -29.24
C THR A 109 -2.37 -15.62 -29.90
N ASN A 110 -3.23 -16.39 -29.23
CA ASN A 110 -3.81 -17.62 -29.78
C ASN A 110 -4.73 -17.32 -30.97
N LEU A 111 -5.56 -16.28 -30.89
CA LEU A 111 -6.41 -15.87 -32.02
C LEU A 111 -5.60 -15.46 -33.24
N LYS A 112 -4.47 -14.78 -33.04
CA LYS A 112 -3.55 -14.42 -34.12
C LYS A 112 -2.95 -15.66 -34.78
N GLN A 113 -2.52 -16.65 -34.00
CA GLN A 113 -1.98 -17.90 -34.53
C GLN A 113 -3.02 -18.66 -35.37
N MET A 114 -4.26 -18.78 -34.88
CA MET A 114 -5.35 -19.41 -35.64
C MET A 114 -5.67 -18.65 -36.94
N GLU A 115 -5.62 -17.32 -36.93
CA GLU A 115 -5.80 -16.51 -38.15
C GLU A 115 -4.67 -16.72 -39.16
N GLU A 116 -3.43 -16.90 -38.69
CA GLU A 116 -2.28 -17.23 -39.54
C GLU A 116 -2.41 -18.64 -40.12
N GLU A 117 -2.84 -19.63 -39.33
CA GLU A 117 -3.05 -21.03 -39.78
C GLU A 117 -4.17 -21.18 -40.81
N VAL A 118 -5.21 -20.35 -40.76
CA VAL A 118 -6.33 -20.38 -41.73
C VAL A 118 -5.98 -19.67 -43.05
N ASN A 119 -5.00 -18.76 -43.03
CA ASN A 119 -4.58 -17.98 -44.20
C ASN A 119 -3.36 -18.58 -44.95
N VAL A 120 -2.85 -19.74 -44.51
CA VAL A 120 -1.80 -20.55 -45.15
C VAL A 120 -2.43 -21.71 -45.91
#